data_AF-A0A7C7Z372-F1
#
_entry.id   AF-A0A7C7Z372-F1
#
_cell.length_a   1.000
_cell.length_b   1.000
_cell.length_c   1.000
_cell.angle_alpha   90.00
_cell.angle_beta   90.00
_cell.angle_gamma   90.00
#
_symmetry.space_group_name_H-M   'P 1'
#
loop_
_entity.id
_entity.type
_entity.pdbx_description
1 polymer ?
#
loop_
_entity_poly.entity_id
_entity_poly.type
_entity_poly.pdbx_seq_one_letter_code
_entity_poly.pdbx_strand_id
1 'polypeptide(L)'
;MEEPIGVCRCCRGSLHELDNNPLCKVCSPWNDAKELLLLSMPPWQNYMQQHQTELLNQTIAWLQEDGRIISYMPYNRGWAELLRKLTGNKHILSVDIQIEFHRDYDSYLAVFEKLAARGSRLFPNLEGGEIDDNEITVRFNGHEVRTLGPAIIVDGAKIDRGPGTLLFMMMIENRVESPALRFLNLFHQFEGTGHNNANNNEKLSRDVLRDGRFNPYGASDSPRTKSRKKKNAPPPLCDWNHETYLLGIELGVKGRHVIPLPTQPSLLERFLTVWGGRPSTLVSDRLRAATRYLTKIVGIHSENARITPLERSFSLYRSVIDGDPNVEVIDYGLVVKGGLDILWRITPGRGAHNAPYLIQTMAKNRIGLGQPICMFDNAELPLGDRLSSVVLGLLNDDKLIHQFEQIKYAVHQYKLVNERGFDATPHCDLFP
;
A
#
# COMPACT_ATOMS: atom_id res chain seq x y z
N MET A 1 -29.03 -8.64 -9.06
CA MET A 1 -28.02 -8.15 -10.03
C MET A 1 -27.04 -7.32 -9.23
N GLU A 2 -25.84 -7.83 -9.00
CA GLU A 2 -24.76 -7.06 -8.39
C GLU A 2 -24.27 -6.04 -9.41
N GLU A 3 -24.14 -4.77 -9.02
CA GLU A 3 -23.57 -3.74 -9.89
C GLU A 3 -22.19 -4.19 -10.37
N PRO A 4 -21.85 -3.99 -11.66
CA PRO A 4 -20.50 -4.30 -12.14
C PRO A 4 -19.51 -3.46 -11.36
N ILE A 5 -18.66 -4.13 -10.58
CA ILE A 5 -17.62 -3.51 -9.78
C ILE A 5 -16.69 -2.77 -10.76
N GLY A 6 -16.78 -1.45 -10.82
CA GLY A 6 -15.97 -0.60 -11.72
C GLY A 6 -14.48 -0.53 -11.36
N VAL A 7 -14.00 -1.44 -10.49
CA VAL A 7 -12.63 -1.47 -9.98
C VAL A 7 -12.05 -2.88 -10.06
N CYS A 8 -10.75 -2.96 -10.33
CA CYS A 8 -10.02 -4.21 -10.42
C CYS A 8 -9.96 -4.88 -9.04
N ARG A 9 -10.31 -6.17 -8.96
CA ARG A 9 -10.26 -6.95 -7.72
C ARG A 9 -8.86 -7.07 -7.11
N CYS A 10 -7.82 -6.94 -7.93
CA CYS A 10 -6.43 -7.05 -7.50
C CYS A 10 -5.83 -5.68 -7.10
N CYS A 11 -5.71 -4.72 -8.01
CA CYS A 11 -5.07 -3.43 -7.69
C CYS A 11 -6.02 -2.33 -7.21
N ARG A 12 -7.34 -2.57 -7.27
CA ARG A 12 -8.41 -1.58 -6.98
C ARG A 12 -8.42 -0.33 -7.86
N GLY A 13 -7.63 -0.31 -8.93
CA GLY A 13 -7.69 0.71 -9.98
C GLY A 13 -8.95 0.58 -10.84
N SER A 14 -9.30 1.64 -11.57
CA SER A 14 -10.47 1.65 -12.44
C SER A 14 -10.39 0.57 -13.52
N LEU A 15 -11.51 -0.10 -13.80
CA LEU A 15 -11.66 -0.96 -14.97
C LEU A 15 -12.17 -0.11 -16.13
N HIS A 16 -11.27 0.20 -17.06
CA HIS A 16 -11.64 0.71 -18.37
C HIS A 16 -11.77 -0.48 -19.31
N GLU A 17 -13.02 -0.85 -19.62
CA GLU A 17 -13.52 -1.74 -20.69
C GLU A 17 -14.64 -2.66 -20.16
N LEU A 18 -15.65 -2.88 -21.01
CA LEU A 18 -16.88 -3.67 -20.80
C LEU A 18 -16.65 -5.19 -20.75
N ASP A 19 -15.42 -5.64 -20.62
CA ASP A 19 -15.14 -7.05 -20.47
C ASP A 19 -15.53 -7.46 -19.05
N ASN A 20 -16.37 -8.48 -18.93
CA ASN A 20 -16.83 -9.07 -17.66
C ASN A 20 -15.68 -9.67 -16.79
N ASN A 21 -14.43 -9.28 -17.02
CA ASN A 21 -13.26 -9.69 -16.27
C ASN A 21 -13.10 -8.79 -15.02
N PRO A 22 -13.10 -9.35 -13.80
CA PRO A 22 -12.87 -8.58 -12.57
C PRO A 22 -11.42 -8.11 -12.41
N LEU A 23 -10.51 -8.43 -13.34
CA LEU A 23 -9.11 -8.02 -13.35
C LEU A 23 -8.80 -7.10 -14.53
N CYS A 24 -8.04 -6.03 -14.28
CA CYS A 24 -7.54 -5.17 -15.35
C CYS A 24 -6.41 -5.87 -16.12
N LYS A 25 -6.11 -5.39 -17.33
CA LYS A 25 -5.03 -5.90 -18.20
C LYS A 25 -3.65 -5.97 -17.53
N VAL A 26 -3.41 -5.12 -16.52
CA VAL A 26 -2.16 -5.13 -15.73
C VAL A 26 -2.12 -6.29 -14.74
N CYS A 27 -3.25 -6.65 -14.14
CA CYS A 27 -3.30 -7.65 -13.06
C CYS A 27 -3.65 -9.05 -13.55
N SER A 28 -4.41 -9.17 -14.64
CA SER A 28 -4.90 -10.44 -15.18
C SER A 28 -3.80 -11.44 -15.58
N PRO A 29 -2.61 -11.05 -16.06
CA PRO A 29 -1.57 -12.04 -16.37
C PRO A 29 -1.03 -12.74 -15.11
N TRP A 30 -1.11 -12.08 -13.94
CA TRP A 30 -0.39 -12.48 -12.73
C TRP A 30 -1.28 -13.14 -11.68
N ASN A 31 -2.61 -13.05 -11.83
CA ASN A 31 -3.54 -13.48 -10.79
C ASN A 31 -4.75 -14.19 -11.38
N ASP A 32 -5.28 -15.15 -10.62
CA ASP A 32 -6.57 -15.77 -10.89
C ASP A 32 -7.68 -15.06 -10.10
N ALA A 33 -8.75 -14.66 -10.81
CA ALA A 33 -9.86 -13.91 -10.22
C ALA A 33 -10.65 -14.68 -9.15
N LYS A 34 -10.67 -16.03 -9.22
CA LYS A 34 -11.37 -16.90 -8.26
C LYS A 34 -10.51 -17.10 -7.02
N GLU A 35 -9.20 -17.29 -7.17
CA GLU A 35 -8.27 -17.35 -6.04
C GLU A 35 -8.27 -16.05 -5.24
N LEU A 36 -8.32 -14.90 -5.93
CA LEU A 36 -8.40 -13.59 -5.28
C LEU A 36 -9.67 -13.37 -4.45
N LEU A 37 -10.79 -14.04 -4.76
CA LEU A 37 -11.98 -13.97 -3.92
C LEU A 37 -11.69 -14.48 -2.51
N LEU A 38 -10.94 -15.57 -2.40
CA LEU A 38 -10.58 -16.18 -1.11
C LEU A 38 -9.58 -15.30 -0.32
N LEU A 39 -8.75 -14.53 -1.04
CA LEU A 39 -7.71 -13.66 -0.47
C LEU A 39 -8.18 -12.21 -0.28
N SER A 40 -9.44 -11.90 -0.58
CA SER A 40 -10.00 -10.54 -0.56
C SER A 40 -10.30 -10.02 0.84
N MET A 41 -10.22 -10.85 1.88
CA MET A 41 -10.48 -10.42 3.25
C MET A 41 -9.18 -10.15 4.00
N PRO A 42 -9.09 -9.07 4.81
CA PRO A 42 -7.94 -8.84 5.67
C PRO A 42 -7.66 -10.07 6.55
N PRO A 43 -6.40 -10.48 6.66
CA PRO A 43 -6.03 -11.69 7.42
C PRO A 43 -6.53 -11.72 8.86
N TRP A 44 -6.50 -10.57 9.55
CA TRP A 44 -7.00 -10.50 10.92
C TRP A 44 -8.52 -10.70 10.99
N GLN A 45 -9.27 -10.27 9.97
CA GLN A 45 -10.71 -10.51 9.90
C GLN A 45 -11.01 -12.00 9.71
N ASN A 46 -10.30 -12.65 8.78
CA ASN A 46 -10.38 -14.10 8.56
C ASN A 46 -10.11 -14.86 9.87
N TYR A 47 -9.00 -14.54 10.55
CA TYR A 47 -8.65 -15.17 11.82
C TYR A 47 -9.72 -14.98 12.89
N MET A 48 -10.24 -13.76 13.07
CA MET A 48 -11.30 -13.52 14.05
C MET A 48 -12.59 -14.29 13.73
N GLN A 49 -12.99 -14.34 12.46
CA GLN A 49 -14.20 -15.05 12.05
C GLN A 49 -14.10 -16.56 12.18
N GLN A 50 -12.90 -17.12 11.97
CA GLN A 50 -12.67 -18.56 12.06
C GLN A 50 -12.39 -19.05 13.49
N HIS A 51 -11.75 -18.21 14.32
CA HIS A 51 -11.20 -18.66 15.61
C HIS A 51 -11.67 -17.85 16.83
N GLN A 52 -12.35 -16.73 16.66
CA GLN A 52 -12.74 -15.83 17.75
C GLN A 52 -14.21 -15.38 17.66
N THR A 53 -15.09 -16.23 17.14
CA THR A 53 -16.52 -15.93 16.95
C THR A 53 -17.22 -15.56 18.27
N GLU A 54 -16.86 -16.23 19.37
CA GLU A 54 -17.43 -15.90 20.69
C GLU A 54 -17.04 -14.48 21.14
N LEU A 55 -15.76 -14.10 20.99
CA LEU A 55 -15.28 -12.76 21.32
C LEU A 55 -15.97 -11.70 20.46
N LEU A 56 -16.17 -11.99 19.17
CA LEU A 56 -16.90 -11.12 18.26
C LEU A 56 -18.32 -10.87 18.77
N ASN A 57 -19.06 -11.94 19.09
CA ASN A 57 -20.43 -11.85 19.59
C ASN A 57 -20.53 -11.11 20.92
N GLN A 58 -19.63 -11.41 21.88
CA GLN A 58 -19.55 -10.70 23.16
C GLN A 58 -19.28 -9.20 22.97
N THR A 59 -18.37 -8.84 22.05
CA THR A 59 -18.04 -7.44 21.76
C THR A 59 -19.21 -6.71 21.12
N ILE A 60 -19.95 -7.39 20.23
CA ILE A 60 -21.16 -6.85 19.60
C ILE A 60 -22.24 -6.58 20.65
N ALA A 61 -22.55 -7.56 21.50
CA ALA A 61 -23.55 -7.41 22.55
C ALA A 61 -23.20 -6.25 23.50
N TRP A 62 -21.93 -6.18 23.92
CA TRP A 62 -21.43 -5.09 24.76
C TRP A 62 -21.59 -3.71 24.10
N LEU A 63 -21.28 -3.57 22.81
CA LEU A 63 -21.45 -2.29 22.10
C LEU A 63 -22.92 -1.91 21.89
N GLN A 64 -23.81 -2.90 21.73
CA GLN A 64 -25.25 -2.66 21.61
C GLN A 64 -25.85 -2.15 22.93
N GLU A 65 -25.36 -2.65 24.07
CA GLU A 65 -25.73 -2.15 25.39
C GLU A 65 -25.17 -0.73 25.65
N ASP A 66 -23.95 -0.44 25.20
CA ASP A 66 -23.30 0.87 25.35
C ASP A 66 -23.51 1.77 24.10
N GLY A 67 -24.77 2.13 23.86
CA GLY A 67 -25.18 2.94 22.71
C GLY A 67 -24.51 4.33 22.60
N ARG A 68 -23.84 4.80 23.66
CA ARG A 68 -23.10 6.07 23.65
C ARG A 68 -21.86 6.03 22.74
N ILE A 69 -21.20 4.88 22.63
CA ILE A 69 -20.02 4.77 21.74
C ILE A 69 -20.48 4.92 20.30
N ILE A 70 -21.58 4.26 19.94
CA ILE A 70 -22.12 4.26 18.59
C ILE A 70 -22.55 5.66 18.17
N SER A 71 -23.19 6.43 19.06
CA SER A 71 -23.68 7.78 18.73
C SER A 71 -22.58 8.82 18.48
N TYR A 72 -21.37 8.60 18.98
CA TYR A 72 -20.23 9.50 18.77
C TYR A 72 -19.25 9.03 17.71
N MET A 73 -19.43 7.84 17.14
CA MET A 73 -18.58 7.37 16.05
C MET A 73 -18.95 8.05 14.72
N PRO A 74 -17.98 8.34 13.84
CA PRO A 74 -16.55 8.01 13.94
C PRO A 74 -15.66 9.15 14.49
N TYR A 75 -16.22 10.10 15.25
CA TYR A 75 -15.48 11.27 15.75
C TYR A 75 -14.50 10.91 16.88
N ASN A 76 -13.54 11.81 17.17
CA ASN A 76 -12.53 11.63 18.22
C ASN A 76 -13.15 11.25 19.57
N ARG A 77 -14.30 11.85 19.91
CA ARG A 77 -15.04 11.52 21.14
C ARG A 77 -15.44 10.04 21.20
N GLY A 78 -15.99 9.49 20.11
CA GLY A 78 -16.37 8.08 20.02
C GLY A 78 -15.16 7.17 20.20
N TRP A 79 -14.07 7.46 19.47
CA TRP A 79 -12.82 6.70 19.58
C TRP A 79 -12.20 6.75 20.98
N ALA A 80 -12.21 7.91 21.63
CA ALA A 80 -11.72 8.05 23.01
C ALA A 80 -12.54 7.22 23.99
N GLU A 81 -13.88 7.27 23.92
CA GLU A 81 -14.75 6.45 24.78
C GLU A 81 -14.52 4.95 24.55
N LEU A 82 -14.43 4.52 23.29
CA LEU A 82 -14.13 3.13 22.95
C LEU A 82 -12.80 2.69 23.57
N LEU A 83 -11.72 3.46 23.37
CA LEU A 83 -10.40 3.10 23.87
C LEU A 83 -10.33 3.16 25.41
N ARG A 84 -11.03 4.09 26.08
CA ARG A 84 -11.14 4.12 27.54
C ARG A 84 -11.79 2.86 28.08
N LYS A 85 -12.92 2.45 27.50
CA LYS A 85 -13.66 1.26 27.93
C LYS A 85 -12.88 -0.03 27.68
N LEU A 86 -12.25 -0.15 26.52
CA LEU A 86 -11.45 -1.32 26.16
C LEU A 86 -10.18 -1.46 27.01
N THR A 87 -9.47 -0.35 27.26
CA THR A 87 -8.19 -0.38 27.98
C THR A 87 -8.31 -0.19 29.48
N GLY A 88 -9.47 0.26 29.98
CA GLY A 88 -9.65 0.71 31.36
C GLY A 88 -8.96 2.04 31.69
N ASN A 89 -8.26 2.67 30.74
CA ASN A 89 -7.50 3.89 30.98
C ASN A 89 -8.39 5.13 30.84
N LYS A 90 -8.84 5.67 31.97
CA LYS A 90 -9.70 6.86 32.05
C LYS A 90 -9.01 8.16 31.62
N HIS A 91 -7.68 8.17 31.50
CA HIS A 91 -6.90 9.37 31.15
C HIS A 91 -6.75 9.58 29.64
N ILE A 92 -7.30 8.71 28.79
CA ILE A 92 -7.36 8.97 27.35
C ILE A 92 -8.23 10.20 27.15
N LEU A 93 -7.71 11.28 26.57
CA LEU A 93 -8.46 12.52 26.34
C LEU A 93 -8.92 12.61 24.89
N SER A 94 -10.06 13.26 24.67
CA SER A 94 -10.52 13.70 23.36
C SER A 94 -10.51 15.22 23.38
N VAL A 95 -9.79 15.84 22.47
CA VAL A 95 -9.78 17.29 22.29
C VAL A 95 -10.20 17.58 20.86
N ASP A 96 -11.27 18.34 20.70
CA ASP A 96 -11.76 18.77 19.40
C ASP A 96 -10.98 20.02 18.97
N ILE A 97 -9.73 19.80 18.56
CA ILE A 97 -8.92 20.84 17.93
C ILE A 97 -9.34 20.93 16.47
N GLN A 98 -9.72 22.12 16.02
CA GLN A 98 -10.01 22.42 14.62
C GLN A 98 -8.90 23.30 14.08
N ILE A 99 -8.29 22.88 12.96
CA ILE A 99 -7.17 23.61 12.36
C ILE A 99 -7.58 25.02 11.89
N GLU A 100 -8.84 25.18 11.49
CA GLU A 100 -9.46 26.43 11.05
C GLU A 100 -9.46 27.53 12.11
N PHE A 101 -9.45 27.16 13.40
CA PHE A 101 -9.40 28.12 14.50
C PHE A 101 -7.98 28.36 15.03
N HIS A 102 -6.95 27.78 14.38
CA HIS A 102 -5.56 27.99 14.78
C HIS A 102 -5.06 29.35 14.27
N ARG A 103 -4.26 30.06 15.08
CA ARG A 103 -3.72 31.40 14.72
C ARG A 103 -2.90 31.43 13.42
N ASP A 104 -2.28 30.29 13.08
CA ASP A 104 -1.44 30.14 11.88
C ASP A 104 -2.21 29.46 10.73
N TYR A 105 -3.54 29.48 10.75
CA TYR A 105 -4.38 28.82 9.75
C TYR A 105 -4.10 29.30 8.32
N ASP A 106 -3.85 30.61 8.12
CA ASP A 106 -3.48 31.14 6.80
C ASP A 106 -2.20 30.52 6.24
N SER A 107 -1.25 30.19 7.12
CA SER A 107 -0.01 29.49 6.73
C SER A 107 -0.29 28.05 6.32
N TYR A 108 -1.22 27.37 7.00
CA TYR A 108 -1.69 26.05 6.58
C TYR A 108 -2.40 26.11 5.23
N LEU A 109 -3.32 27.06 5.06
CA LEU A 109 -4.13 27.19 3.85
C LEU A 109 -3.26 27.46 2.62
N ALA A 110 -2.26 28.35 2.73
CA ALA A 110 -1.31 28.62 1.65
C ALA A 110 -0.53 27.36 1.20
N VAL A 111 -0.13 26.51 2.14
CA VAL A 111 0.55 25.24 1.84
C VAL A 111 -0.43 24.21 1.26
N PHE A 112 -1.62 24.11 1.84
CA PHE A 112 -2.69 23.23 1.38
C PHE A 112 -3.05 23.51 -0.08
N GLU A 113 -3.36 24.75 -0.43
CA GLU A 113 -3.80 25.13 -1.78
C GLU A 113 -2.73 24.82 -2.82
N LYS A 114 -1.46 25.11 -2.52
CA LYS A 114 -0.33 24.80 -3.41
C LYS A 114 -0.12 23.29 -3.59
N LEU A 115 -0.14 22.53 -2.51
CA LEU A 115 0.09 21.08 -2.60
C LEU A 115 -1.09 20.34 -3.24
N ALA A 116 -2.32 20.78 -2.98
CA ALA A 116 -3.51 20.27 -3.67
C ALA A 116 -3.45 20.56 -5.18
N ALA A 117 -3.06 21.78 -5.59
CA ALA A 117 -2.92 22.16 -7.00
C ALA A 117 -1.91 21.28 -7.75
N ARG A 118 -0.86 20.85 -7.05
CA ARG A 118 0.20 19.96 -7.57
C ARG A 118 -0.15 18.47 -7.51
N GLY A 119 -1.38 18.12 -7.12
CA GLY A 119 -1.80 16.72 -7.00
C GLY A 119 -1.02 15.94 -5.92
N SER A 120 -0.62 16.61 -4.83
CA SER A 120 0.13 15.98 -3.75
C SER A 120 -0.64 14.81 -3.11
N ARG A 121 0.05 13.70 -2.84
CA ARG A 121 -0.51 12.56 -2.08
C ARG A 121 -0.76 12.87 -0.61
N LEU A 122 -0.38 14.06 -0.14
CA LEU A 122 -0.75 14.59 1.17
C LEU A 122 -2.19 15.11 1.24
N PHE A 123 -2.71 15.55 0.09
CA PHE A 123 -4.05 16.12 -0.05
C PHE A 123 -4.79 15.43 -1.22
N PRO A 124 -5.00 14.10 -1.14
CA PRO A 124 -5.51 13.33 -2.27
C PRO A 124 -6.95 13.72 -2.63
N ASN A 125 -7.25 13.77 -3.93
CA ASN A 125 -8.57 14.06 -4.49
C ASN A 125 -9.13 15.45 -4.13
N LEU A 126 -8.26 16.40 -3.81
CA LEU A 126 -8.66 17.79 -3.58
C LEU A 126 -8.14 18.66 -4.71
N GLU A 127 -8.99 19.57 -5.17
CA GLU A 127 -8.60 20.63 -6.09
C GLU A 127 -7.91 21.73 -5.29
N GLY A 128 -6.81 22.26 -5.81
CA GLY A 128 -6.10 23.39 -5.20
C GLY A 128 -6.30 24.70 -5.96
N GLY A 129 -5.43 25.66 -5.65
CA GLY A 129 -5.36 26.93 -6.38
C GLY A 129 -4.78 26.77 -7.79
N GLU A 130 -4.39 27.88 -8.41
CA GLU A 130 -3.68 27.85 -9.69
C GLU A 130 -2.36 27.09 -9.57
N ILE A 131 -2.04 26.30 -10.61
CA ILE A 131 -0.79 25.54 -10.67
C ILE A 131 0.36 26.54 -10.80
N ASP A 132 1.12 26.66 -9.72
CA ASP A 132 2.31 27.51 -9.63
C ASP A 132 3.50 26.69 -9.11
N ASP A 133 4.61 26.75 -9.83
CA ASP A 133 5.87 26.06 -9.53
C ASP A 133 6.68 26.74 -8.41
N ASN A 134 6.31 27.95 -7.98
CA ASN A 134 7.02 28.64 -6.91
C ASN A 134 6.87 27.93 -5.56
N GLU A 135 7.99 27.68 -4.90
CA GLU A 135 8.03 27.15 -3.54
C GLU A 135 7.78 28.23 -2.49
N ILE A 136 7.05 27.87 -1.44
CA ILE A 136 6.80 28.74 -0.29
C ILE A 136 7.45 28.17 0.96
N THR A 137 7.84 29.07 1.86
CA THR A 137 8.28 28.74 3.21
C THR A 137 7.44 29.55 4.18
N VAL A 138 6.76 28.85 5.10
CA VAL A 138 5.89 29.44 6.11
C VAL A 138 6.30 28.95 7.50
N ARG A 139 5.83 29.65 8.54
CA ARG A 139 5.95 29.20 9.92
C ARG A 139 4.58 28.77 10.43
N PHE A 140 4.48 27.54 10.92
CA PHE A 140 3.24 27.01 11.50
C PHE A 140 3.50 26.47 12.90
N ASN A 141 2.87 27.07 13.90
CA ASN A 141 3.08 26.77 15.32
C ASN A 141 4.57 26.70 15.74
N GLY A 142 5.41 27.56 15.15
CA GLY A 142 6.86 27.59 15.41
C GLY A 142 7.71 26.65 14.56
N HIS A 143 7.10 25.76 13.78
CA HIS A 143 7.80 24.88 12.84
C HIS A 143 8.01 25.57 11.49
N GLU A 144 9.16 25.34 10.87
CA GLU A 144 9.42 25.77 9.50
C GLU A 144 8.86 24.75 8.52
N VAL A 145 7.98 25.21 7.64
CA VAL A 145 7.28 24.37 6.66
C VAL A 145 7.56 24.91 5.28
N ARG A 146 8.15 24.08 4.42
CA ARG A 146 8.51 24.45 3.05
C ARG A 146 7.93 23.48 2.04
N THR A 147 7.40 23.98 0.93
CA THR A 147 6.97 23.12 -0.19
C THR A 147 8.18 22.70 -1.05
N LEU A 148 8.14 21.48 -1.61
CA LEU A 148 9.12 21.00 -2.60
C LEU A 148 8.42 20.08 -3.61
N GLY A 149 8.06 20.60 -4.78
CA GLY A 149 7.21 19.92 -5.76
C GLY A 149 5.90 19.47 -5.10
N PRO A 150 5.49 18.18 -5.22
CA PRO A 150 4.31 17.64 -4.55
C PRO A 150 4.57 17.26 -3.08
N ALA A 151 5.77 17.51 -2.54
CA ALA A 151 6.16 17.15 -1.18
C ALA A 151 6.22 18.39 -0.27
N ILE A 152 6.25 18.13 1.04
CA ILE A 152 6.46 19.13 2.09
C ILE A 152 7.75 18.79 2.86
N ILE A 153 8.45 19.81 3.33
CA ILE A 153 9.59 19.69 4.23
C ILE A 153 9.19 20.33 5.55
N VAL A 154 9.23 19.54 6.63
CA VAL A 154 8.94 19.99 8.00
C VAL A 154 10.18 19.72 8.84
N ASP A 155 10.76 20.78 9.42
CA ASP A 155 12.00 20.71 10.22
C ASP A 155 13.13 19.90 9.54
N GLY A 156 13.27 20.07 8.21
CA GLY A 156 14.28 19.39 7.40
C GLY A 156 13.94 17.97 6.91
N ALA A 157 12.82 17.38 7.37
CA ALA A 157 12.36 16.07 6.90
C ALA A 157 11.40 16.22 5.71
N LYS A 158 11.72 15.56 4.58
CA LYS A 158 10.85 15.50 3.40
C LYS A 158 9.74 14.47 3.62
N ILE A 159 8.50 14.88 3.38
CA ILE A 159 7.29 14.06 3.47
C ILE A 159 6.50 14.26 2.18
N ASP A 160 6.15 13.17 1.50
CA ASP A 160 5.48 13.21 0.19
C ASP A 160 4.17 12.42 0.16
N ARG A 161 3.77 11.78 1.27
CA ARG A 161 2.58 10.92 1.37
C ARG A 161 2.04 10.83 2.80
N GLY A 162 0.74 10.53 2.92
CA GLY A 162 0.00 10.39 4.18
C GLY A 162 -1.06 11.49 4.35
N PRO A 163 -1.80 11.55 5.48
CA PRO A 163 -2.80 12.60 5.69
C PRO A 163 -2.13 13.95 6.01
N GLY A 164 -2.17 14.89 5.07
CA GLY A 164 -1.52 16.19 5.19
C GLY A 164 -2.01 17.04 6.35
N THR A 165 -3.33 17.18 6.54
CA THR A 165 -3.90 17.93 7.67
C THR A 165 -3.51 17.31 9.01
N LEU A 166 -3.43 15.98 9.12
CA LEU A 166 -2.96 15.30 10.34
C LEU A 166 -1.52 15.70 10.73
N LEU A 167 -0.64 15.89 9.75
CA LEU A 167 0.73 16.38 9.99
C LEU A 167 0.69 17.77 10.64
N PHE A 168 -0.19 18.66 10.19
CA PHE A 168 -0.38 19.97 10.84
C PHE A 168 -0.99 19.84 12.23
N MET A 169 -1.96 18.94 12.43
CA MET A 169 -2.50 18.65 13.76
C MET A 169 -1.41 18.13 14.72
N MET A 170 -0.42 17.37 14.22
CA MET A 170 0.74 16.96 15.03
C MET A 170 1.63 18.12 15.44
N MET A 171 1.78 19.14 14.59
CA MET A 171 2.53 20.36 14.92
C MET A 171 1.80 21.19 16.00
N ILE A 172 0.47 21.12 16.08
CA ILE A 172 -0.32 21.78 17.15
C ILE A 172 -0.16 21.05 18.49
N GLU A 173 -0.08 19.71 18.49
CA GLU A 173 0.16 18.93 19.71
C GLU A 173 1.56 19.19 20.27
N ASN A 174 1.67 20.11 21.23
CA ASN A 174 2.93 20.48 21.87
C ASN A 174 3.58 19.27 22.58
N ARG A 175 4.52 18.62 21.89
CA ARG A 175 5.30 17.48 22.38
C ARG A 175 6.77 17.68 22.09
N VAL A 176 7.60 17.00 22.87
CA VAL A 176 9.08 17.06 22.77
C VAL A 176 9.60 16.39 21.48
N GLU A 177 8.90 15.37 21.00
CA GLU A 177 9.28 14.63 19.79
C GLU A 177 8.93 15.41 18.52
N SER A 178 9.81 15.38 17.52
CA SER A 178 9.60 16.02 16.21
C SER A 178 8.29 15.54 15.56
N PRO A 179 7.41 16.47 15.11
CA PRO A 179 6.17 16.13 14.42
C PRO A 179 6.40 15.28 13.17
N ALA A 180 7.43 15.59 12.38
CA ALA A 180 7.78 14.83 11.19
C ALA A 180 8.15 13.38 11.51
N LEU A 181 8.97 13.16 12.55
CA LEU A 181 9.34 11.80 12.98
C LEU A 181 8.13 11.02 13.50
N ARG A 182 7.26 11.66 14.30
CA ARG A 182 6.00 11.04 14.77
C ARG A 182 5.10 10.66 13.60
N PHE A 183 4.95 11.56 12.64
CA PHE A 183 4.15 11.33 11.43
C PHE A 183 4.67 10.16 10.61
N LEU A 184 5.98 10.16 10.32
CA LEU A 184 6.61 9.06 9.59
C LEU A 184 6.47 7.75 10.38
N ASN A 185 6.66 7.76 11.70
CA ASN A 185 6.47 6.56 12.53
C ASN A 185 5.03 6.03 12.52
N LEU A 186 4.01 6.89 12.49
CA LEU A 186 2.62 6.47 12.29
C LEU A 186 2.45 5.86 10.90
N PHE A 187 2.92 6.57 9.88
CA PHE A 187 2.80 6.17 8.49
C PHE A 187 3.38 4.77 8.24
N HIS A 188 4.60 4.50 8.72
CA HIS A 188 5.23 3.18 8.60
C HIS A 188 4.45 2.07 9.33
N GLN A 189 3.83 2.38 10.47
CA GLN A 189 3.02 1.41 11.22
C GLN A 189 1.69 1.10 10.54
N PHE A 190 1.06 2.10 9.89
CA PHE A 190 -0.16 1.91 9.11
C PHE A 190 0.11 1.14 7.81
N GLU A 191 1.25 1.38 7.15
CA GLU A 191 1.64 0.64 5.95
C GLU A 191 2.21 -0.75 6.24
N GLY A 192 2.70 -1.01 7.46
CA GLY A 192 3.33 -2.29 7.81
C GLY A 192 4.83 -2.38 7.53
N THR A 193 5.47 -1.26 7.18
CA THR A 193 6.89 -1.15 6.87
C THR A 193 7.70 -0.97 8.16
N GLY A 194 7.80 -2.03 8.97
CA GLY A 194 8.54 -1.96 10.25
C GLY A 194 10.05 -1.79 10.06
N HIS A 195 10.69 -0.90 10.84
CA HIS A 195 12.15 -0.88 11.02
C HIS A 195 12.60 -2.15 11.77
N ASN A 196 13.11 -3.17 11.08
CA ASN A 196 13.78 -4.31 11.69
C ASN A 196 14.84 -4.87 10.75
N ASN A 197 16.09 -4.93 11.25
CA ASN A 197 17.29 -5.40 10.54
C ASN A 197 17.08 -6.69 9.73
N ALA A 198 17.53 -6.64 8.47
CA ALA A 198 17.41 -7.66 7.43
C ALA A 198 17.88 -9.08 7.82
N ASN A 199 18.82 -9.20 8.77
CA ASN A 199 19.57 -10.46 8.96
C ASN A 199 18.80 -11.59 9.67
N ASN A 200 17.62 -11.35 10.24
CA ASN A 200 16.89 -12.38 11.02
C ASN A 200 15.74 -13.07 10.25
N ASN A 201 15.42 -12.62 9.02
CA ASN A 201 14.32 -13.18 8.24
C ASN A 201 14.72 -14.45 7.45
N GLU A 202 15.96 -14.53 6.99
CA GLU A 202 16.43 -15.55 6.03
C GLU A 202 16.24 -17.01 6.49
N LYS A 203 16.29 -17.29 7.80
CA LYS A 203 16.15 -18.66 8.32
C LYS A 203 14.71 -19.11 8.51
N LEU A 204 13.78 -18.18 8.78
CA LEU A 204 12.36 -18.47 8.94
C LEU A 204 11.63 -18.52 7.59
N SER A 205 12.08 -17.74 6.60
CA SER A 205 11.49 -17.71 5.25
C SER A 205 11.70 -19.01 4.46
N ARG A 206 12.80 -19.74 4.70
CA ARG A 206 13.16 -20.95 3.93
C ARG A 206 12.23 -22.14 4.14
N ASP A 207 11.58 -22.26 5.30
CA ASP A 207 10.68 -23.38 5.59
C ASP A 207 9.28 -23.17 4.99
N VAL A 208 8.86 -21.93 4.73
CA VAL A 208 7.54 -21.59 4.17
C VAL A 208 7.47 -21.78 2.65
N LEU A 209 8.63 -21.68 1.99
CA LEU A 209 8.76 -21.72 0.52
C LEU A 209 8.70 -23.15 -0.08
N ARG A 210 8.66 -24.20 0.73
CA ARG A 210 8.62 -25.59 0.23
C ARG A 210 7.25 -26.05 -0.29
N ASP A 211 6.16 -25.36 0.07
CA ASP A 211 4.80 -25.84 -0.20
C ASP A 211 4.07 -25.14 -1.35
N GLY A 212 4.70 -24.22 -2.09
CA GLY A 212 4.14 -23.64 -3.33
C GLY A 212 2.81 -22.89 -3.14
N ARG A 213 2.43 -22.55 -1.91
CA ARG A 213 1.26 -21.73 -1.59
C ARG A 213 1.71 -20.30 -1.34
N PHE A 214 1.19 -19.38 -2.16
CA PHE A 214 1.33 -17.94 -1.97
C PHE A 214 0.58 -17.51 -0.70
N ASN A 215 1.20 -17.66 0.47
CA ASN A 215 0.68 -16.99 1.66
C ASN A 215 1.31 -15.61 1.76
N PRO A 216 0.55 -14.53 1.48
CA PRO A 216 1.07 -13.17 1.59
C PRO A 216 1.48 -12.93 3.04
N TYR A 217 2.61 -12.24 3.22
CA TYR A 217 3.10 -11.86 4.55
C TYR A 217 1.97 -11.19 5.35
N GLY A 218 1.53 -11.84 6.42
CA GLY A 218 0.43 -11.38 7.26
C GLY A 218 -0.90 -12.11 7.05
N ALA A 219 -1.03 -13.09 6.14
CA ALA A 219 -2.18 -14.00 6.03
C ALA A 219 -2.53 -14.69 7.36
N SER A 220 -3.80 -15.05 7.58
CA SER A 220 -4.28 -15.63 8.84
C SER A 220 -3.58 -16.94 9.20
N ASP A 221 -3.09 -17.62 8.18
CA ASP A 221 -2.36 -18.87 8.16
C ASP A 221 -0.86 -18.69 7.84
N SER A 222 -0.36 -17.45 7.77
CA SER A 222 1.08 -17.19 7.75
C SER A 222 1.71 -17.71 9.04
N PRO A 223 2.82 -18.47 8.98
CA PRO A 223 3.53 -18.89 10.17
C PRO A 223 3.86 -17.69 11.05
N ARG A 224 3.26 -17.66 12.25
CA ARG A 224 3.55 -16.63 13.25
C ARG A 224 5.05 -16.67 13.53
N THR A 225 5.76 -15.58 13.21
CA THR A 225 7.19 -15.51 13.50
C THR A 225 7.39 -15.73 15.00
N LYS A 226 8.17 -16.76 15.38
CA LYS A 226 8.46 -17.12 16.78
C LYS A 226 9.40 -16.10 17.47
N SER A 227 9.30 -14.82 17.12
CA SER A 227 10.18 -13.76 17.66
C SER A 227 9.62 -13.25 18.99
N ARG A 228 10.35 -13.54 20.07
CA ARG A 228 10.02 -13.28 21.48
C ARG A 228 9.83 -11.80 21.89
N LYS A 229 9.88 -10.79 21.01
CA LYS A 229 9.71 -9.36 21.39
C LYS A 229 9.11 -8.42 20.32
N LYS A 230 8.52 -8.91 19.23
CA LYS A 230 8.00 -8.03 18.15
C LYS A 230 6.47 -7.92 18.19
N LYS A 231 5.92 -6.80 17.70
CA LYS A 231 4.47 -6.57 17.56
C LYS A 231 3.86 -7.77 16.82
N ASN A 232 3.07 -8.59 17.51
CA ASN A 232 2.49 -9.84 16.98
C ASN A 232 1.21 -9.60 16.16
N ALA A 233 0.75 -8.34 16.10
CA ALA A 233 -0.46 -7.95 15.40
C ALA A 233 -0.14 -7.50 13.97
N PRO A 234 -0.89 -7.98 12.95
CA PRO A 234 -0.77 -7.43 11.61
C PRO A 234 -1.11 -5.93 11.64
N PRO A 235 -0.41 -5.11 10.83
CA PRO A 235 -0.73 -3.70 10.69
C PRO A 235 -2.19 -3.53 10.25
N PRO A 236 -2.85 -2.42 10.62
CA PRO A 236 -4.23 -2.17 10.23
C PRO A 236 -4.42 -2.00 8.71
N LEU A 237 -3.35 -1.63 7.97
CA LEU A 237 -3.36 -1.42 6.52
C LEU A 237 -4.42 -0.42 6.07
N CYS A 238 -4.20 0.85 6.42
CA CYS A 238 -5.13 1.94 6.15
C CYS A 238 -4.79 2.69 4.86
N ASP A 239 -5.82 3.03 4.08
CA ASP A 239 -5.73 4.14 3.13
C ASP A 239 -5.77 5.46 3.91
N TRP A 240 -5.75 6.60 3.21
CA TRP A 240 -5.89 7.90 3.86
C TRP A 240 -6.60 8.91 2.97
N ASN A 241 -7.28 9.86 3.60
CA ASN A 241 -7.63 11.14 2.99
C ASN A 241 -6.65 12.21 3.52
N HIS A 242 -6.94 13.50 3.33
CA HIS A 242 -6.07 14.54 3.85
C HIS A 242 -6.13 14.68 5.39
N GLU A 243 -7.21 14.28 6.04
CA GLU A 243 -7.45 14.48 7.48
C GLU A 243 -6.95 13.33 8.35
N THR A 244 -7.10 12.09 7.90
CA THR A 244 -6.84 10.90 8.71
C THR A 244 -6.65 9.64 7.86
N TYR A 245 -6.33 8.55 8.55
CA TYR A 245 -6.27 7.20 7.98
C TYR A 245 -7.67 6.57 7.94
N LEU A 246 -7.92 5.83 6.86
CA LEU A 246 -9.17 5.12 6.59
C LEU A 246 -8.92 3.62 6.75
N LEU A 247 -9.52 3.01 7.78
CA LEU A 247 -9.42 1.58 8.00
C LEU A 247 -10.50 0.86 7.19
N GLY A 248 -10.07 0.07 6.21
CA GLY A 248 -10.98 -0.71 5.39
C GLY A 248 -11.34 -2.07 6.01
N ILE A 249 -12.60 -2.45 5.84
CA ILE A 249 -13.23 -3.64 6.39
C ILE A 249 -14.06 -4.32 5.30
N GLU A 250 -13.86 -5.62 5.15
CA GLU A 250 -14.72 -6.47 4.31
C GLU A 250 -15.95 -6.94 5.10
N LEU A 251 -17.16 -6.63 4.62
CA LEU A 251 -18.43 -6.96 5.28
C LEU A 251 -19.24 -8.04 4.54
N GLY A 252 -18.64 -8.73 3.58
CA GLY A 252 -19.26 -9.85 2.85
C GLY A 252 -20.24 -9.32 1.81
N VAL A 253 -21.52 -9.68 1.91
CA VAL A 253 -22.55 -9.23 0.94
C VAL A 253 -22.73 -7.71 0.93
N LYS A 254 -22.37 -7.02 2.01
CA LYS A 254 -22.37 -5.54 2.04
C LYS A 254 -21.18 -4.93 1.30
N GLY A 255 -20.23 -5.73 0.82
CA GLY A 255 -19.01 -5.25 0.20
C GLY A 255 -18.10 -4.50 1.17
N ARG A 256 -17.29 -3.62 0.61
CA ARG A 256 -16.20 -2.96 1.34
C ARG A 256 -16.60 -1.63 1.91
N HIS A 257 -16.13 -1.39 3.13
CA HIS A 257 -16.39 -0.16 3.84
C HIS A 257 -15.11 0.34 4.50
N VAL A 258 -14.99 1.65 4.64
CA VAL A 258 -13.94 2.29 5.42
C VAL A 258 -14.55 2.99 6.63
N ILE A 259 -13.81 2.99 7.74
CA ILE A 259 -14.11 3.85 8.89
C ILE A 259 -12.92 4.81 9.10
N PRO A 260 -13.18 6.12 9.22
CA PRO A 260 -12.11 7.07 9.50
C PRO A 260 -11.60 6.86 10.93
N LEU A 261 -10.28 6.76 11.06
CA LEU A 261 -9.58 6.70 12.33
C LEU A 261 -9.49 8.10 12.97
N PRO A 262 -9.14 8.22 14.27
CA PRO A 262 -9.05 9.50 14.95
C PRO A 262 -8.23 10.54 14.20
N THR A 263 -8.75 11.77 14.07
CA THR A 263 -8.02 12.92 13.53
C THR A 263 -7.10 13.56 14.57
N GLN A 264 -7.33 13.29 15.86
CA GLN A 264 -6.44 13.72 16.93
C GLN A 264 -5.18 12.82 16.98
N PRO A 265 -3.96 13.36 16.77
CA PRO A 265 -2.76 12.54 16.63
C PRO A 265 -2.45 11.65 17.84
N SER A 266 -2.58 12.19 19.05
CA SER A 266 -2.38 11.45 20.30
C SER A 266 -3.35 10.28 20.47
N LEU A 267 -4.59 10.44 20.00
CA LEU A 267 -5.60 9.40 20.02
C LEU A 267 -5.34 8.34 18.97
N LEU A 268 -4.86 8.74 17.79
CA LEU A 268 -4.45 7.83 16.71
C LEU A 268 -3.22 6.98 17.10
N GLU A 269 -2.21 7.57 17.73
CA GLU A 269 -1.07 6.85 18.32
C GLU A 269 -1.53 5.82 19.37
N ARG A 270 -2.53 6.20 20.18
CA ARG A 270 -3.13 5.31 21.18
C ARG A 270 -3.88 4.16 20.51
N PHE A 271 -4.67 4.43 19.48
CA PHE A 271 -5.32 3.42 18.65
C PHE A 271 -4.30 2.41 18.12
N LEU A 272 -3.21 2.88 17.51
CA LEU A 272 -2.15 2.00 17.00
C LEU A 272 -1.46 1.18 18.09
N THR A 273 -1.25 1.77 19.27
CA THR A 273 -0.67 1.05 20.41
C THR A 273 -1.56 -0.11 20.83
N VAL A 274 -2.88 0.11 20.85
CA VAL A 274 -3.88 -0.92 21.18
C VAL A 274 -4.01 -1.95 20.06
N TRP A 275 -4.07 -1.49 18.81
CA TRP A 275 -4.03 -2.35 17.65
C TRP A 275 -2.78 -3.23 17.64
N GLY A 276 -1.62 -2.69 18.01
CA GLY A 276 -0.34 -3.40 18.07
C GLY A 276 -0.22 -4.46 19.17
N GLY A 277 -1.22 -4.60 20.05
CA GLY A 277 -1.27 -5.64 21.08
C GLY A 277 -1.08 -5.17 22.53
N ARG A 278 -1.05 -3.85 22.79
CA ARG A 278 -0.87 -3.30 24.16
C ARG A 278 -2.17 -2.66 24.69
N PRO A 279 -2.57 -2.85 25.95
CA PRO A 279 -1.83 -3.50 27.02
C PRO A 279 -1.85 -5.03 26.93
N SER A 280 -2.79 -5.62 26.20
CA SER A 280 -2.85 -7.06 25.99
C SER A 280 -3.42 -7.42 24.61
N THR A 281 -3.18 -8.65 24.17
CA THR A 281 -3.73 -9.20 22.93
C THR A 281 -5.26 -9.26 22.98
N LEU A 282 -5.86 -9.59 24.12
CA LEU A 282 -7.31 -9.61 24.29
C LEU A 282 -7.93 -8.22 24.02
N VAL A 283 -7.32 -7.15 24.54
CA VAL A 283 -7.81 -5.78 24.31
C VAL A 283 -7.67 -5.40 22.83
N SER A 284 -6.58 -5.83 22.20
CA SER A 284 -6.35 -5.66 20.76
C SER A 284 -7.41 -6.36 19.91
N ASP A 285 -7.73 -7.62 20.22
CA ASP A 285 -8.74 -8.41 19.50
C ASP A 285 -10.14 -7.83 19.72
N ARG A 286 -10.45 -7.34 20.93
CA ARG A 286 -11.69 -6.60 21.18
C ARG A 286 -11.76 -5.29 20.38
N LEU A 287 -10.66 -4.55 20.24
CA LEU A 287 -10.63 -3.36 19.39
C LEU A 287 -10.92 -3.72 17.92
N ARG A 288 -10.33 -4.80 17.41
CA ARG A 288 -10.60 -5.29 16.04
C ARG A 288 -12.06 -5.70 15.85
N ALA A 289 -12.60 -6.48 16.79
CA ALA A 289 -14.00 -6.90 16.79
C ALA A 289 -14.95 -5.68 16.84
N ALA A 290 -14.67 -4.73 17.74
CA ALA A 290 -15.43 -3.49 17.86
C ALA A 290 -15.39 -2.68 16.58
N THR A 291 -14.21 -2.48 16.00
CA THR A 291 -14.04 -1.69 14.77
C THR A 291 -14.77 -2.33 13.60
N ARG A 292 -14.73 -3.67 13.47
CA ARG A 292 -15.48 -4.41 12.46
C ARG A 292 -17.00 -4.22 12.61
N TYR A 293 -17.50 -4.21 13.85
CA TYR A 293 -18.94 -4.00 14.12
C TYR A 293 -19.35 -2.54 13.87
N LEU A 294 -18.58 -1.58 14.38
CA LEU A 294 -18.85 -0.16 14.19
C LEU A 294 -18.85 0.23 12.71
N THR A 295 -17.92 -0.32 11.92
CA THR A 295 -17.89 -0.10 10.46
C THR A 295 -19.16 -0.60 9.77
N LYS A 296 -19.82 -1.65 10.30
CA LYS A 296 -21.13 -2.11 9.78
C LYS A 296 -22.25 -1.08 10.01
N ILE A 297 -22.10 -0.20 11.00
CA ILE A 297 -23.12 0.78 11.40
C ILE A 297 -22.85 2.14 10.76
N VAL A 298 -21.62 2.64 10.87
CA VAL A 298 -21.24 4.02 10.48
C VAL A 298 -20.16 4.07 9.40
N GLY A 299 -19.74 2.92 8.86
CA GLY A 299 -18.74 2.87 7.81
C GLY A 299 -19.25 3.48 6.50
N ILE A 300 -18.32 4.02 5.73
CA ILE A 300 -18.56 4.60 4.40
C ILE A 300 -18.25 3.51 3.38
N HIS A 301 -19.18 3.25 2.46
CA HIS A 301 -18.96 2.28 1.39
C HIS A 301 -17.79 2.71 0.48
N SER A 302 -16.87 1.79 0.18
CA SER A 302 -15.66 2.08 -0.60
C SER A 302 -15.09 0.78 -1.21
N GLU A 303 -15.55 0.44 -2.42
CA GLU A 303 -15.08 -0.74 -3.15
C GLU A 303 -13.61 -0.66 -3.61
N ASN A 304 -13.07 0.56 -3.70
CA ASN A 304 -11.69 0.83 -4.04
C ASN A 304 -10.72 0.78 -2.84
N ALA A 305 -11.22 0.57 -1.62
CA ALA A 305 -10.37 0.47 -0.43
C ALA A 305 -9.39 -0.71 -0.54
N ARG A 306 -8.11 -0.44 -0.27
CA ARG A 306 -7.01 -1.43 -0.32
C ARG A 306 -6.72 -1.96 1.07
N ILE A 307 -7.28 -3.12 1.36
CA ILE A 307 -7.37 -3.70 2.72
C ILE A 307 -6.46 -4.90 2.90
N THR A 308 -5.82 -5.39 1.82
CA THR A 308 -4.85 -6.50 1.88
C THR A 308 -3.46 -6.08 1.40
N PRO A 309 -2.39 -6.76 1.87
CA PRO A 309 -1.03 -6.52 1.37
C PRO A 309 -0.90 -6.70 -0.14
N LEU A 310 -1.60 -7.71 -0.69
CA LEU A 310 -1.61 -7.99 -2.12
C LEU A 310 -2.17 -6.82 -2.93
N GLU A 311 -3.27 -6.23 -2.46
CA GLU A 311 -3.89 -5.08 -3.12
C GLU A 311 -2.98 -3.87 -3.14
N ARG A 312 -2.26 -3.60 -2.04
CA ARG A 312 -1.27 -2.51 -1.97
C ARG A 312 -0.09 -2.75 -2.90
N SER A 313 0.40 -3.99 -2.93
CA SER A 313 1.48 -4.42 -3.81
C SER A 313 1.16 -4.21 -5.28
N PHE A 314 -0.02 -4.66 -5.72
CA PHE A 314 -0.45 -4.49 -7.11
C PHE A 314 -0.90 -3.05 -7.42
N SER A 315 -1.32 -2.28 -6.42
CA SER A 315 -1.55 -0.83 -6.56
C SER A 315 -0.24 -0.08 -6.81
N LEU A 316 0.84 -0.42 -6.11
CA LEU A 316 2.19 0.10 -6.38
C LEU A 316 2.62 -0.25 -7.81
N TYR A 317 2.51 -1.52 -8.17
CA TYR A 317 2.85 -1.99 -9.51
C TYR A 317 2.09 -1.25 -10.61
N ARG A 318 0.76 -1.11 -10.44
CA ARG A 318 -0.06 -0.34 -11.36
C ARG A 318 0.41 1.12 -11.46
N SER A 319 0.78 1.75 -10.34
CA SER A 319 1.28 3.13 -10.35
C SER A 319 2.62 3.31 -11.05
N VAL A 320 3.48 2.28 -11.06
CA VAL A 320 4.74 2.30 -11.83
C VAL A 320 4.44 2.22 -13.33
N ILE A 321 3.51 1.34 -13.73
CA ILE A 321 3.13 1.17 -15.14
C ILE A 321 2.42 2.43 -15.68
N ASP A 322 1.42 2.94 -14.96
CA ASP A 322 0.67 4.13 -15.39
C ASP A 322 1.53 5.41 -15.36
N GLY A 323 2.59 5.41 -14.54
CA GLY A 323 3.47 6.57 -14.34
C GLY A 323 4.56 6.74 -15.39
N ASP A 324 4.80 5.75 -16.25
CA ASP A 324 5.90 5.80 -17.24
C ASP A 324 5.40 5.40 -18.65
N PRO A 325 5.47 6.32 -19.63
CA PRO A 325 5.01 6.05 -21.00
C PRO A 325 5.85 5.00 -21.74
N ASN A 326 7.02 4.63 -21.21
CA ASN A 326 7.87 3.58 -21.77
C ASN A 326 7.42 2.17 -21.38
N VAL A 327 6.34 2.04 -20.59
CA VAL A 327 5.77 0.75 -20.21
C VAL A 327 4.46 0.51 -20.96
N GLU A 328 4.45 -0.49 -21.82
CA GLU A 328 3.27 -0.91 -22.60
C GLU A 328 2.69 -2.19 -22.02
N VAL A 329 1.37 -2.19 -21.76
CA VAL A 329 0.63 -3.38 -21.33
C VAL A 329 0.21 -4.20 -22.54
N ILE A 330 0.51 -5.50 -22.55
CA ILE A 330 0.14 -6.45 -23.61
C ILE A 330 -0.71 -7.59 -23.02
N ASP A 331 -1.39 -8.37 -23.87
CA ASP A 331 -2.35 -9.40 -23.44
C ASP A 331 -1.80 -10.41 -22.42
N TYR A 332 -0.50 -10.70 -22.48
CA TYR A 332 0.16 -11.65 -21.60
C TYR A 332 1.44 -11.08 -20.96
N GLY A 333 1.33 -9.89 -20.35
CA GLY A 333 2.41 -9.28 -19.59
C GLY A 333 2.62 -7.80 -19.95
N LEU A 334 3.87 -7.41 -20.12
CA LEU A 334 4.23 -6.03 -20.46
C LEU A 334 5.51 -5.96 -21.31
N VAL A 335 5.67 -4.81 -21.97
CA VAL A 335 6.90 -4.42 -22.67
C VAL A 335 7.44 -3.15 -22.00
N VAL A 336 8.70 -3.17 -21.57
CA VAL A 336 9.43 -2.01 -21.06
C VAL A 336 10.42 -1.55 -22.11
N LYS A 337 10.37 -0.27 -22.47
CA LYS A 337 11.40 0.38 -23.26
C LYS A 337 12.44 0.99 -22.32
N GLY A 338 13.63 0.40 -22.26
CA GLY A 338 14.72 0.85 -21.38
C GLY A 338 15.41 2.12 -21.88
N GLY A 339 16.24 2.74 -21.02
CA GLY A 339 17.06 3.91 -21.34
C GLY A 339 18.04 3.72 -22.50
N LEU A 340 18.42 2.48 -22.81
CA LEU A 340 19.21 2.11 -23.99
C LEU A 340 18.38 1.91 -25.28
N ASP A 341 17.10 2.28 -25.29
CA ASP A 341 16.15 2.07 -26.40
C ASP A 341 15.86 0.58 -26.68
N ILE A 342 16.07 -0.29 -25.70
CA ILE A 342 15.86 -1.74 -25.80
C ILE A 342 14.44 -2.09 -25.36
N LEU A 343 13.80 -2.99 -26.09
CA LEU A 343 12.50 -3.53 -25.72
C LEU A 343 12.67 -4.79 -24.88
N TRP A 344 12.16 -4.75 -23.66
CA TRP A 344 12.15 -5.86 -22.71
C TRP A 344 10.74 -6.38 -22.52
N ARG A 345 10.54 -7.67 -22.73
CA ARG A 345 9.31 -8.38 -22.38
C ARG A 345 9.38 -8.88 -20.95
N ILE A 346 8.29 -8.70 -20.21
CA ILE A 346 8.05 -9.43 -18.97
C ILE A 346 6.74 -10.19 -19.09
N THR A 347 6.77 -11.52 -18.92
CA THR A 347 5.56 -12.36 -18.96
C THR A 347 5.50 -13.30 -17.76
N PRO A 348 4.31 -13.76 -17.36
CA PRO A 348 4.17 -14.87 -16.41
C PRO A 348 4.92 -16.11 -16.90
N GLY A 349 5.54 -16.85 -15.99
CA GLY A 349 6.27 -18.07 -16.32
C GLY A 349 7.27 -18.46 -15.24
N ARG A 350 8.08 -19.48 -15.51
CA ARG A 350 9.20 -19.86 -14.63
C ARG A 350 10.50 -19.31 -15.22
N GLY A 351 10.91 -18.16 -14.72
CA GLY A 351 12.17 -17.52 -15.09
C GLY A 351 13.38 -18.11 -14.37
N ALA A 352 14.51 -17.43 -14.52
CA ALA A 352 15.75 -17.78 -13.84
C ALA A 352 15.55 -17.87 -12.32
N HIS A 353 16.17 -18.86 -11.68
CA HIS A 353 16.03 -19.15 -10.25
C HIS A 353 14.57 -19.33 -9.78
N ASN A 354 13.68 -19.80 -10.66
CA ASN A 354 12.24 -19.98 -10.39
C ASN A 354 11.47 -18.68 -10.10
N ALA A 355 11.95 -17.54 -10.58
CA ALA A 355 11.16 -16.31 -10.57
C ALA A 355 9.80 -16.55 -11.30
N PRO A 356 8.68 -15.96 -10.83
CA PRO A 356 7.34 -16.15 -11.38
C PRO A 356 7.11 -15.38 -12.69
N TYR A 357 8.17 -14.85 -13.29
CA TYR A 357 8.17 -14.09 -14.52
C TYR A 357 9.39 -14.43 -15.38
N LEU A 358 9.22 -14.34 -16.70
CA LEU A 358 10.26 -14.44 -17.70
C LEU A 358 10.61 -13.02 -18.16
N ILE A 359 11.91 -12.72 -18.23
CA ILE A 359 12.42 -11.43 -18.74
C ILE A 359 13.24 -11.72 -19.97
N GLN A 360 12.87 -11.16 -21.13
CA GLN A 360 13.56 -11.36 -22.39
C GLN A 360 13.61 -10.07 -23.21
N THR A 361 14.65 -9.86 -24.00
CA THR A 361 14.62 -8.80 -25.01
C THR A 361 13.65 -9.14 -26.14
N MET A 362 13.09 -8.14 -26.82
CA MET A 362 12.23 -8.32 -27.99
C MET A 362 12.80 -7.57 -29.19
N ALA A 363 12.82 -8.16 -30.37
CA ALA A 363 13.10 -7.41 -31.60
C ALA A 363 12.01 -6.35 -31.85
N LYS A 364 12.28 -5.37 -32.73
CA LYS A 364 11.30 -4.34 -33.09
C LYS A 364 9.98 -4.88 -33.67
N ASN A 365 10.01 -6.08 -34.26
CA ASN A 365 8.81 -6.78 -34.74
C ASN A 365 8.10 -7.61 -33.65
N ARG A 366 8.47 -7.40 -32.38
CA ARG A 366 7.91 -8.06 -31.19
C ARG A 366 8.19 -9.56 -31.06
N ILE A 367 9.19 -10.10 -31.76
CA ILE A 367 9.67 -11.46 -31.53
C ILE A 367 10.64 -11.48 -30.33
N GLY A 368 10.47 -12.44 -29.40
CA GLY A 368 11.38 -12.62 -28.27
C GLY A 368 12.77 -13.06 -28.73
N LEU A 369 13.81 -12.48 -28.14
CA LEU A 369 15.22 -12.73 -28.46
C LEU A 369 15.95 -13.34 -27.26
N GLY A 370 16.71 -14.39 -27.53
CA GLY A 370 17.61 -15.01 -26.57
C GLY A 370 16.91 -15.77 -25.43
N GLN A 371 17.73 -16.23 -24.49
CA GLN A 371 17.25 -16.91 -23.29
C GLN A 371 16.75 -15.90 -22.25
N PRO A 372 15.77 -16.27 -21.41
CA PRO A 372 15.34 -15.43 -20.31
C PRO A 372 16.51 -15.04 -19.40
N ILE A 373 16.59 -13.76 -19.04
CA ILE A 373 17.61 -13.25 -18.13
C ILE A 373 17.14 -13.32 -16.67
N CYS A 374 18.09 -13.36 -15.75
CA CYS A 374 17.83 -13.17 -14.34
C CYS A 374 18.03 -11.69 -13.96
N MET A 375 17.03 -11.12 -13.29
CA MET A 375 17.22 -9.92 -12.47
C MET A 375 17.07 -10.32 -11.00
N PHE A 376 17.67 -9.53 -10.10
CA PHE A 376 17.56 -9.78 -8.67
C PHE A 376 16.08 -9.87 -8.27
N ASP A 377 15.71 -11.00 -7.67
CA ASP A 377 14.35 -11.29 -7.26
C ASP A 377 14.32 -11.64 -5.77
N ASN A 378 13.79 -10.73 -4.95
CA ASN A 378 13.61 -11.01 -3.54
C ASN A 378 12.24 -11.66 -3.32
N ALA A 379 12.22 -12.99 -3.21
CA ALA A 379 11.02 -13.78 -2.97
C ALA A 379 10.26 -13.44 -1.67
N GLU A 380 10.86 -12.67 -0.75
CA GLU A 380 10.20 -12.20 0.47
C GLU A 380 9.19 -11.06 0.22
N LEU A 381 9.30 -10.36 -0.91
CA LEU A 381 8.40 -9.27 -1.27
C LEU A 381 7.13 -9.80 -1.95
N PRO A 382 5.96 -9.16 -1.76
CA PRO A 382 4.77 -9.44 -2.54
C PRO A 382 5.04 -9.29 -4.06
N LEU A 383 4.32 -10.06 -4.89
CA LEU A 383 4.60 -10.16 -6.33
C LEU A 383 4.58 -8.80 -7.05
N GLY A 384 3.64 -7.91 -6.73
CA GLY A 384 3.58 -6.58 -7.34
C GLY A 384 4.82 -5.72 -7.04
N ASP A 385 5.39 -5.80 -5.83
CA ASP A 385 6.60 -5.08 -5.45
C ASP A 385 7.83 -5.61 -6.20
N ARG A 386 7.88 -6.94 -6.39
CA ARG A 386 8.92 -7.60 -7.19
C ARG A 386 8.84 -7.17 -8.65
N LEU A 387 7.65 -7.23 -9.25
CA LEU A 387 7.41 -6.77 -10.61
C LEU A 387 7.73 -5.28 -10.78
N SER A 388 7.37 -4.45 -9.80
CA SER A 388 7.72 -3.02 -9.77
C SER A 388 9.23 -2.80 -9.80
N SER A 389 9.97 -3.56 -9.00
CA SER A 389 11.43 -3.49 -8.94
C SER A 389 12.08 -3.90 -10.26
N VAL A 390 11.56 -4.93 -10.91
CA VAL A 390 12.04 -5.36 -12.24
C VAL A 390 11.75 -4.29 -13.29
N VAL A 391 10.52 -3.77 -13.36
CA VAL A 391 10.15 -2.72 -14.32
C VAL A 391 11.02 -1.48 -14.15
N LEU A 392 11.16 -0.97 -12.92
CA LEU A 392 12.02 0.18 -12.61
C LEU A 392 13.49 -0.08 -12.94
N GLY A 393 13.97 -1.31 -12.71
CA GLY A 393 15.31 -1.73 -13.09
C GLY A 393 15.52 -1.67 -14.61
N LEU A 394 14.59 -2.25 -15.39
CA LEU A 394 14.66 -2.30 -16.85
C LEU A 394 14.50 -0.91 -17.50
N LEU A 395 13.71 -0.01 -16.90
CA LEU A 395 13.66 1.39 -17.31
C LEU A 395 15.04 2.07 -17.20
N ASN A 396 15.89 1.61 -16.28
CA ASN A 396 17.27 2.08 -16.07
C ASN A 396 18.32 1.06 -16.56
N ASP A 397 18.05 0.37 -17.67
CA ASP A 397 18.96 -0.65 -18.21
C ASP A 397 20.35 -0.09 -18.61
N ASP A 398 20.45 1.21 -18.88
CA ASP A 398 21.69 1.97 -19.09
C ASP A 398 22.62 1.91 -17.88
N LYS A 399 22.06 1.80 -16.66
CA LYS A 399 22.82 1.62 -15.43
C LYS A 399 23.07 0.14 -15.14
N LEU A 400 22.06 -0.70 -15.36
CA LEU A 400 22.15 -2.13 -15.04
C LEU A 400 23.12 -2.89 -15.94
N ILE A 401 23.33 -2.45 -17.18
CA ILE A 401 24.25 -3.09 -18.13
C ILE A 401 25.69 -3.18 -17.60
N HIS A 402 26.09 -2.23 -16.74
CA HIS A 402 27.42 -2.19 -16.14
C HIS A 402 27.55 -3.05 -14.87
N GLN A 403 26.43 -3.58 -14.36
CA GLN A 403 26.36 -4.35 -13.12
C GLN A 403 26.09 -5.84 -13.38
N PHE A 404 25.37 -6.17 -14.46
CA PHE A 404 24.92 -7.54 -14.73
C PHE A 404 25.32 -8.01 -16.14
N GLU A 405 26.21 -9.00 -16.21
CA GLU A 405 26.69 -9.57 -17.48
C GLU A 405 25.56 -10.15 -18.35
N GLN A 406 24.51 -10.71 -17.75
CA GLN A 406 23.36 -11.24 -18.50
C GLN A 406 22.59 -10.14 -19.25
N ILE A 407 22.46 -8.95 -18.65
CA ILE A 407 21.84 -7.79 -19.28
C ILE A 407 22.71 -7.30 -20.42
N LYS A 408 24.03 -7.18 -20.19
CA LYS A 408 25.00 -6.81 -21.23
C LYS A 408 24.97 -7.75 -22.43
N TYR A 409 24.90 -9.06 -22.19
CA TYR A 409 24.78 -10.06 -23.25
C TYR A 409 23.46 -9.89 -24.02
N ALA A 410 22.33 -9.76 -23.33
CA ALA A 410 21.03 -9.58 -23.96
C ALA A 410 20.96 -8.30 -24.80
N VAL A 411 21.52 -7.18 -24.30
CA VAL A 411 21.65 -5.92 -25.04
C VAL A 411 22.46 -6.11 -26.33
N HIS A 412 23.59 -6.81 -26.24
CA HIS A 412 24.44 -7.07 -27.40
C HIS A 412 23.70 -7.90 -28.46
N GLN A 413 22.98 -8.95 -28.04
CA GLN A 413 22.16 -9.77 -28.96
C GLN A 413 21.06 -8.94 -29.62
N TYR A 414 20.37 -8.09 -28.86
CA TYR A 414 19.36 -7.17 -29.39
C TYR A 414 19.95 -6.25 -30.48
N LYS A 415 21.12 -5.65 -30.23
CA LYS A 415 21.77 -4.76 -31.20
C LYS A 415 22.16 -5.50 -32.47
N LEU A 416 22.79 -6.68 -32.35
CA LEU A 416 23.16 -7.51 -33.50
C LEU A 416 21.97 -7.86 -34.40
N VAL A 417 20.83 -8.24 -33.79
CA VAL A 417 19.63 -8.63 -34.55
C VAL A 417 19.00 -7.43 -35.25
N ASN A 418 18.97 -6.26 -34.61
CA ASN A 418 18.33 -5.07 -35.18
C ASN A 418 19.25 -4.29 -36.15
N GLU A 419 20.58 -4.37 -36.00
CA GLU A 419 21.55 -3.82 -36.96
C GLU A 419 21.58 -4.62 -38.27
N ARG A 420 21.32 -5.93 -38.21
CA ARG A 420 21.32 -6.83 -39.38
C ARG A 420 20.07 -6.75 -40.25
N GLY A 421 19.07 -5.93 -39.89
CA GLY A 421 17.87 -5.67 -40.70
C GLY A 421 17.21 -6.93 -41.28
N PHE A 422 16.41 -7.64 -40.47
CA PHE A 422 15.54 -8.77 -40.85
C PHE A 422 15.94 -9.56 -42.12
N ASP A 423 16.81 -10.56 -41.93
CA ASP A 423 16.86 -11.75 -42.81
C ASP A 423 17.24 -13.01 -41.99
N ALA A 424 16.64 -13.13 -40.80
CA ALA A 424 16.75 -14.35 -40.00
C ALA A 424 15.35 -14.88 -39.71
N THR A 425 14.90 -15.78 -40.58
CA THR A 425 13.97 -16.84 -40.20
C THR A 425 14.45 -17.49 -38.90
N PRO A 426 13.54 -17.91 -38.00
CA PRO A 426 13.93 -18.60 -36.80
C PRO A 426 14.55 -19.93 -37.21
N HIS A 427 15.87 -20.04 -37.09
CA HIS A 427 16.48 -21.35 -36.93
C HIS A 427 16.02 -21.88 -35.58
N CYS A 428 14.86 -22.54 -35.60
CA CYS A 428 14.74 -23.79 -34.85
C CYS A 428 15.98 -24.63 -35.17
N ASP A 429 16.49 -25.25 -34.12
CA ASP A 429 17.63 -26.17 -34.11
C ASP A 429 19.00 -25.47 -34.01
N LEU A 430 19.70 -25.87 -32.94
CA LEU A 430 21.13 -25.79 -32.58
C LEU A 430 21.13 -25.54 -31.06
N PHE A 431 20.99 -26.53 -30.16
CA PHE A 431 21.78 -27.76 -30.01
C PHE A 431 21.17 -28.61 -28.84
N PRO A 432 21.71 -29.80 -28.48
CA PRO A 432 20.98 -30.98 -27.98
C PRO A 432 20.38 -30.88 -26.57
#